data_AF-A0A6L3MWP7-F1
#
_entry.id   AF-A0A6L3MWP7-F1
#
_cell.length_a   1.000
_cell.length_b   1.000
_cell.length_c   1.000
_cell.angle_alpha   90.00
_cell.angle_beta   90.00
_cell.angle_gamma   90.00
#
_symmetry.space_group_name_H-M   'P 1'
#
loop_
_entity.id
_entity.type
_entity.pdbx_description
1 polymer ?
#
loop_
_entity_poly.entity_id
_entity_poly.type
_entity_poly.pdbx_seq_one_letter_code
_entity_poly.pdbx_strand_id
1 'polypeptide(L)'
;MRVKPKKQVIGTAKCHCCERDIPVKRNELGTLDMSCQWCDQTNYAKEGTEAHRLLMKRVTLFEAGPVVEPAAGEPTPVPVTQETPARHGARSVFDLMAGRK
;
A
#
# COMPACT_ATOMS: atom_id res chain seq x y z
N MET A 1 3.08 25.23 3.44
CA MET A 1 2.59 23.87 3.74
C MET A 1 3.73 23.09 4.38
N ARG A 2 3.55 22.47 5.55
CA ARG A 2 4.56 21.57 6.13
C ARG A 2 4.62 20.30 5.27
N VAL A 3 5.79 19.99 4.71
CA VAL A 3 6.01 18.76 3.96
C VAL A 3 5.78 17.58 4.90
N LYS A 4 4.93 16.64 4.50
CA LYS A 4 4.65 15.43 5.29
C LYS A 4 5.91 14.55 5.24
N PRO A 5 6.50 14.19 6.39
CA PRO A 5 7.74 13.43 6.41
C PRO A 5 7.52 12.01 5.84
N LYS A 6 8.48 11.52 5.06
CA LYS A 6 8.35 10.29 4.26
C LYS A 6 8.41 9.07 5.18
N LYS A 7 7.39 8.22 5.11
CA LYS A 7 7.36 6.94 5.82
C LYS A 7 7.97 5.84 4.95
N GLN A 8 8.98 5.15 5.46
CA GLN A 8 9.64 4.01 4.80
C GLN A 8 9.24 2.71 5.47
N VAL A 9 9.07 1.63 4.71
CA VAL A 9 8.81 0.30 5.26
C VAL A 9 10.15 -0.27 5.74
N ILE A 10 10.24 -0.66 7.01
CA ILE A 10 11.48 -1.18 7.63
C ILE A 10 11.46 -2.69 7.85
N GLY A 11 10.29 -3.31 7.83
CA GLY A 11 10.12 -4.70 8.24
C GLY A 11 8.66 -5.13 8.26
N THR A 12 8.43 -6.31 8.80
CA THR A 12 7.11 -6.87 9.09
C THR A 12 6.97 -7.17 10.58
N ALA A 13 5.74 -7.22 11.07
CA ALA A 13 5.44 -7.67 12.43
C ALA A 13 4.05 -8.29 12.47
N LYS A 14 3.79 -9.16 13.44
CA LYS A 14 2.45 -9.72 13.65
C LYS A 14 1.53 -8.71 14.34
N CYS A 15 0.35 -8.52 13.77
CA CYS A 15 -0.73 -7.73 14.35
C CYS A 15 -1.12 -8.25 15.75
N HIS A 16 -1.42 -7.34 16.68
CA HIS A 16 -1.85 -7.69 18.04
C HIS A 16 -3.26 -8.30 18.12
N CYS A 17 -4.12 -8.01 17.14
CA CYS A 17 -5.50 -8.47 17.16
C CYS A 17 -5.73 -9.68 16.26
N CYS A 18 -5.22 -9.65 15.02
CA CYS A 18 -5.51 -10.69 14.02
C CYS A 18 -4.30 -11.55 13.65
N GLU A 19 -3.15 -11.33 14.29
CA GLU A 19 -1.90 -12.11 14.15
C GLU A 19 -1.28 -12.20 12.74
N ARG A 20 -1.88 -11.54 11.75
CA ARG A 20 -1.35 -11.42 10.39
C ARG A 20 -0.09 -10.56 10.36
N ASP A 21 0.77 -10.84 9.40
CA ASP A 21 1.96 -10.04 9.14
C ASP A 21 1.57 -8.70 8.51
N ILE A 22 1.94 -7.62 9.18
CA ILE A 22 1.69 -6.24 8.76
C ILE A 22 3.02 -5.54 8.47
N PRO A 23 3.09 -4.67 7.45
CA PRO A 23 4.27 -3.89 7.18
C PRO A 23 4.46 -2.83 8.26
N VAL A 24 5.66 -2.76 8.83
CA VAL A 24 6.04 -1.76 9.81
C VAL A 24 6.70 -0.60 9.08
N LYS A 25 6.15 0.60 9.25
CA LYS A 25 6.67 1.82 8.64
C LYS A 25 7.37 2.67 9.69
N ARG A 26 8.51 3.24 9.34
CA ARG A 26 9.24 4.23 10.13
C ARG A 26 9.32 5.54 9.39
N ASN A 27 9.10 6.63 10.11
CA ASN A 27 9.30 7.98 9.59
C ASN A 27 10.74 8.45 9.82
N GLU A 28 11.18 9.51 9.13
CA GLU A 28 12.49 10.14 9.32
C GLU A 28 12.77 10.54 10.78
N LEU A 29 11.72 10.91 11.53
CA LEU A 29 11.78 11.24 12.96
C LEU A 29 11.82 10.00 13.88
N GLY A 30 12.11 8.82 13.35
CA GLY A 30 12.20 7.56 14.10
C GLY A 30 10.86 6.99 14.57
N THR A 31 9.75 7.61 14.22
CA THR A 31 8.44 7.18 14.69
C THR A 31 7.93 5.95 13.93
N LEU A 32 7.46 4.94 14.67
CA LEU A 32 6.90 3.71 14.12
C LEU A 32 5.39 3.82 13.92
N ASP A 33 4.94 3.28 12.79
CA ASP A 33 3.55 3.13 12.39
C ASP A 33 3.31 1.67 11.99
N MET A 34 2.50 0.99 12.80
CA MET A 34 2.03 -0.37 12.60
C MET A 34 0.51 -0.34 12.44
N SER A 35 0.06 -0.12 11.21
CA SER A 35 -1.36 -0.04 10.85
C SER A 35 -1.80 -1.32 10.13
N CYS A 36 -2.62 -2.12 10.80
CA CYS A 36 -3.22 -3.31 10.20
C CYS A 36 -4.34 -2.93 9.24
N GLN A 37 -4.30 -3.41 8.00
CA GLN A 37 -5.33 -3.14 6.98
C GLN A 37 -6.58 -4.02 7.14
N TRP A 38 -6.54 -5.03 8.00
CA TRP A 38 -7.63 -6.01 8.12
C TRP A 38 -8.52 -5.81 9.35
N CYS A 39 -7.94 -5.34 10.46
CA CYS A 39 -8.66 -5.12 11.71
C CYS A 39 -8.59 -3.67 12.19
N ASP A 40 -8.04 -2.77 11.37
CA ASP A 40 -7.87 -1.34 11.64
C ASP A 40 -7.12 -0.98 12.94
N GLN A 41 -6.51 -1.97 13.59
CA GLN A 41 -5.67 -1.74 14.74
C GLN A 41 -4.45 -0.93 14.31
N THR A 42 -4.34 0.28 14.85
CA THR A 42 -3.19 1.15 14.67
C THR A 42 -2.38 1.17 15.95
N ASN A 43 -1.09 0.83 15.84
CA ASN A 43 -0.12 1.02 16.89
C ASN A 43 0.93 2.01 16.40
N TYR A 44 1.06 3.10 17.16
CA TYR A 44 1.94 4.20 16.84
C TYR A 44 2.83 4.49 18.05
N ALA A 45 4.14 4.57 17.84
CA ALA A 45 5.08 4.84 18.92
C ALA A 45 6.24 5.70 18.46
N LYS A 46 6.49 6.78 19.21
CA LYS A 46 7.62 7.68 19.00
C LYS A 46 8.91 7.05 19.52
N GLU A 47 10.01 7.29 18.82
CA GLU A 47 11.35 6.88 19.26
C GLU A 47 11.65 7.39 20.68
N GLY A 48 12.28 6.54 21.49
CA GLY A 48 12.61 6.82 22.90
C GLY A 48 11.52 6.45 23.92
N THR A 49 10.30 6.12 23.47
CA THR A 49 9.24 5.63 24.37
C THR A 49 9.40 4.13 24.69
N GLU A 50 8.88 3.69 25.83
CA GLU A 50 8.85 2.26 26.18
C GLU A 50 8.03 1.46 25.14
N ALA A 51 6.92 2.03 24.66
CA ALA A 51 6.11 1.43 23.60
C ALA A 51 6.93 1.17 22.33
N HIS A 52 7.79 2.11 21.92
CA HIS A 52 8.67 1.91 20.77
C HIS A 52 9.65 0.77 21.02
N ARG A 53 10.25 0.67 22.21
CA ARG A 53 11.15 -0.43 22.57
C ARG A 53 10.43 -1.79 22.52
N LEU A 54 9.20 -1.88 23.02
CA LEU A 54 8.43 -3.11 23.04
C LEU A 54 7.97 -3.53 21.63
N LEU A 55 7.53 -2.57 20.82
CA LEU A 55 7.12 -2.84 19.44
C LEU A 55 8.30 -3.30 18.59
N MET A 56 9.46 -2.65 18.70
CA MET A 56 10.68 -3.03 17.95
C MET A 56 11.15 -4.46 18.22
N LYS A 57 10.93 -5.00 19.43
CA LYS A 57 11.26 -6.41 19.74
C LYS A 57 10.47 -7.42 18.90
N ARG A 58 9.30 -7.02 18.38
CA ARG A 58 8.42 -7.86 17.58
C ARG A 58 8.61 -7.66 16.08
N VAL A 59 9.37 -6.65 15.67
CA VAL A 59 9.59 -6.34 14.25
C VAL A 59 10.67 -7.27 13.72
N THR A 60 10.32 -8.05 12.70
CA THR A 60 11.29 -8.70 11.85
C THR A 60 11.75 -7.70 10.81
N LEU A 61 12.94 -7.14 11.04
CA LEU A 61 13.57 -6.21 10.10
C LEU A 61 13.97 -6.96 8.84
N PHE A 62 13.77 -6.34 7.68
CA PHE A 62 14.34 -6.86 6.45
C PHE A 62 15.86 -6.61 6.50
N GLU A 63 16.68 -7.66 6.41
CA GLU A 63 18.15 -7.59 6.59
C GLU A 63 18.91 -6.86 5.45
N ALA A 64 18.23 -6.16 4.55
CA ALA A 64 18.90 -5.45 3.47
C ALA A 64 18.22 -4.11 3.17
N GLY A 65 18.69 -3.07 3.86
CA GLY A 65 18.61 -1.68 3.40
C GLY A 65 17.21 -1.14 3.10
N PRO A 66 17.09 0.13 2.70
CA PRO A 66 15.85 0.61 2.13
C PRO A 66 15.53 -0.26 0.92
N VAL A 67 14.28 -0.72 0.79
CA VAL A 67 13.80 -1.31 -0.46
C VAL A 67 14.07 -0.29 -1.55
N VAL A 68 15.15 -0.50 -2.30
CA VAL A 68 15.42 0.16 -3.56
C VAL A 68 14.17 -0.09 -4.38
N GLU A 69 13.49 0.98 -4.77
CA GLU A 69 12.45 0.93 -5.80
C GLU A 69 12.96 -0.03 -6.87
N PRO A 70 12.21 -1.08 -7.27
CA PRO A 70 12.70 -1.97 -8.30
C PRO A 70 13.10 -1.08 -9.46
N ALA A 71 14.40 -1.06 -9.75
CA ALA A 71 14.95 -0.35 -10.89
C ALA A 71 14.06 -0.76 -12.06
N ALA A 72 13.52 0.24 -12.76
CA ALA A 72 12.69 0.05 -13.94
C ALA A 72 13.41 -0.94 -14.86
N GLY A 73 13.04 -2.21 -14.73
CA GLY A 73 13.46 -3.26 -15.63
C GLY A 73 12.92 -2.87 -16.98
N GLU A 74 13.81 -2.91 -17.97
CA GLU A 74 13.57 -2.60 -19.36
C GLU A 74 12.18 -3.10 -19.81
N PRO A 75 11.43 -2.30 -20.59
CA PRO A 75 10.08 -2.67 -20.98
C PRO A 75 10.13 -4.00 -21.74
N THR A 76 9.61 -5.04 -21.10
CA THR A 76 9.30 -6.29 -21.78
C THR A 76 8.31 -5.92 -22.89
N PRO A 77 8.57 -6.27 -24.16
CA PRO A 77 7.65 -5.94 -25.24
C PRO A 77 6.34 -6.67 -24.99
N VAL A 78 5.33 -5.91 -24.56
CA VAL A 78 3.96 -6.37 -24.45
C VAL A 78 3.53 -6.82 -25.85
N PRO A 79 3.00 -8.04 -26.03
CA PRO A 79 2.41 -8.40 -27.31
C PRO A 79 1.26 -7.42 -27.57
N VAL A 80 1.37 -6.70 -28.69
CA VAL A 80 0.35 -5.77 -29.19
C VAL A 80 -0.92 -6.59 -29.40
N THR A 81 -1.78 -6.57 -28.39
CA THR A 81 -3.10 -7.17 -28.47
C THR A 81 -3.87 -6.22 -29.37
N GLN A 82 -4.20 -6.66 -30.58
CA GLN A 82 -5.03 -5.87 -31.48
C GLN A 82 -6.34 -5.58 -30.75
N GLU A 83 -6.54 -4.31 -30.40
CA GLU A 83 -7.79 -3.83 -29.85
C GLU A 83 -8.86 -4.04 -30.91
N THR A 84 -9.63 -5.11 -30.75
CA THR A 84 -10.87 -5.28 -31.50
C THR A 84 -11.81 -4.21 -30.94
N PRO A 85 -12.27 -3.24 -31.75
CA PRO A 85 -13.14 -2.19 -31.24
C PRO A 85 -14.37 -2.83 -30.64
N ALA A 86 -14.69 -2.45 -29.40
CA ALA A 86 -15.89 -2.90 -28.73
C ALA A 86 -17.09 -2.61 -29.64
N ARG A 87 -17.82 -3.67 -30.01
CA ARG A 87 -19.05 -3.56 -30.80
C ARG A 87 -19.95 -2.55 -30.08
N HIS A 88 -20.39 -1.51 -30.79
CA HIS A 88 -21.28 -0.48 -30.24
C HIS A 88 -22.43 -1.16 -29.48
N GLY A 89 -22.51 -0.88 -28.18
CA GLY A 89 -23.57 -1.40 -27.32
C GLY A 89 -24.92 -1.02 -27.92
N ALA A 90 -25.85 -1.98 -27.95
CA ALA A 90 -27.22 -1.70 -28.37
C ALA A 90 -27.80 -0.56 -27.53
N ARG A 91 -28.68 0.26 -28.15
CA ARG A 91 -29.33 1.41 -27.51
C ARG A 91 -29.85 1.02 -26.14
N SER A 92 -29.49 1.81 -25.12
CA SER A 92 -29.99 1.60 -23.77
C SER A 92 -31.53 1.73 -23.76
N VAL A 93 -32.21 1.04 -22.84
CA VAL A 93 -33.68 1.08 -22.71
C VAL A 93 -34.19 2.52 -22.53
N PHE A 94 -33.37 3.40 -21.93
CA PHE A 94 -33.68 4.82 -21.77
C PHE A 94 -33.69 5.57 -23.11
N ASP A 95 -32.85 5.19 -24.07
CA ASP A 95 -32.81 5.79 -25.41
C ASP A 95 -34.05 5.41 -26.24
N LEU A 96 -34.53 4.17 -26.09
CA LEU A 96 -35.75 3.69 -26.74
C LEU A 96 -37.01 4.41 -26.22
N MET A 97 -37.09 4.65 -24.91
CA MET A 97 -38.23 5.33 -24.28
C MET A 97 -38.21 6.85 -24.49
N ALA A 98 -37.03 7.45 -24.72
CA ALA A 98 -36.88 8.88 -24.96
C ALA A 98 -37.19 9.32 -26.40
N GLY A 99 -37.54 8.40 -27.31
CA GLY A 99 -38.02 8.71 -28.66
C GLY A 99 -37.01 9.41 -29.57
N ARG A 100 -35.71 9.41 -29.23
CA ARG A 100 -34.67 10.00 -30.08
C ARG A 100 -34.36 9.03 -31.22
N LYS A 101 -34.84 9.36 -32.42
CA LYS A 101 -34.61 8.61 -33.67
C LYS A 101 -33.13 8.61 -34.03
#